data_AF-A0A819SAW3-F1
#
_entry.id   AF-A0A819SAW3-F1
#
_cell.length_a   1.000
_cell.length_b   1.000
_cell.length_c   1.000
_cell.angle_alpha   90.00
_cell.angle_beta   90.00
_cell.angle_gamma   90.00
#
_symmetry.space_group_name_H-M   'P 1'
#
loop_
_entity.id
_entity.type
_entity.pdbx_description
1 polymer ?
#
loop_
_entity_poly.entity_id
_entity_poly.type
_entity_poly.pdbx_seq_one_letter_code
_entity_poly.pdbx_strand_id
1 'polypeptide(L)'
;MFARKAPSYTYVFGYPLGFDGWENETFCNGHVCHATELPYTFESAWVNFTDTGRRISANMATYWTNFAKTQDPNLPTKVPIVWPKATNNEEYLYFQDPLQILHRLSKNQLALGTTQIDNTNPSHSQPSDINIELNSIISHNDETMVVIRKMNLIIF
;
A
#
# COMPACT_ATOMS: atom_id res chain seq x y z
N MET A 1 -2.91 -24.82 -22.15
CA MET A 1 -3.41 -24.25 -20.89
C MET A 1 -3.74 -22.78 -21.12
N PHE A 2 -4.92 -22.29 -20.76
CA PHE A 2 -5.25 -20.87 -20.83
C PHE A 2 -4.96 -20.22 -19.47
N ALA A 3 -4.17 -19.14 -19.44
CA ALA A 3 -3.98 -18.34 -18.25
C ALA A 3 -5.29 -17.58 -17.96
N ARG A 4 -5.98 -17.90 -16.86
CA ARG A 4 -7.13 -17.11 -16.40
C ARG A 4 -6.59 -15.80 -15.82
N LYS A 5 -7.16 -14.67 -16.22
CA LYS A 5 -6.87 -13.38 -15.59
C LYS A 5 -7.36 -13.44 -14.14
N ALA A 6 -6.44 -13.53 -13.19
CA ALA A 6 -6.78 -13.48 -11.77
C ALA A 6 -7.34 -12.09 -11.42
N PRO A 7 -8.36 -11.97 -10.55
CA PRO A 7 -8.73 -10.70 -9.97
C PRO A 7 -7.51 -10.06 -9.31
N SER A 8 -7.25 -8.80 -9.64
CA SER A 8 -6.17 -8.02 -9.04
C SER A 8 -6.76 -6.80 -8.36
N TYR A 9 -6.17 -6.38 -7.25
CA TYR A 9 -6.60 -5.21 -6.50
C TYR A 9 -5.40 -4.29 -6.28
N THR A 10 -5.63 -2.98 -6.41
CA THR A 10 -4.59 -1.95 -6.26
C THR A 10 -4.99 -1.00 -5.14
N TYR A 11 -4.04 -0.64 -4.27
CA TYR A 11 -4.21 0.43 -3.31
C TYR A 11 -3.04 1.39 -3.32
N VAL A 12 -3.30 2.58 -2.78
CA VAL A 12 -2.31 3.59 -2.41
C VAL A 12 -2.44 3.87 -0.93
N PHE A 13 -1.32 3.87 -0.20
CA PHE A 13 -1.30 4.27 1.20
C PHE A 13 -0.96 5.76 1.35
N GLY A 14 -1.75 6.50 2.12
CA GLY A 14 -1.68 7.96 2.18
C GLY A 14 -1.66 8.57 3.57
N TYR A 15 -1.66 7.76 4.64
CA TYR A 15 -1.76 8.28 6.00
C TYR A 15 -0.40 8.27 6.72
N PRO A 16 0.15 9.42 7.13
CA PRO A 16 1.47 9.48 7.76
C PRO A 16 1.46 8.83 9.16
N LEU A 17 2.64 8.56 9.74
CA LEU A 17 2.72 8.22 11.16
C LEU A 17 2.32 9.43 12.01
N GLY A 18 1.42 9.19 12.97
CA GLY A 18 0.99 10.21 13.95
C GLY A 18 1.93 10.38 15.14
N PHE A 19 3.12 9.77 15.08
CA PHE A 19 4.14 9.76 16.12
C PHE A 19 5.53 9.74 15.46
N ASP A 20 6.56 10.05 16.24
CA ASP A 20 7.95 9.98 15.79
C ASP A 20 8.41 8.51 15.75
N GLY A 21 8.34 7.91 14.55
CA GLY A 21 8.68 6.52 14.29
C GLY A 21 9.80 6.34 13.27
N TRP A 22 10.43 7.44 12.84
CA TRP A 22 11.42 7.46 11.75
C TRP A 22 12.86 7.64 12.23
N GLU A 23 13.08 7.71 13.54
CA GLU A 23 14.40 7.88 14.16
C GLU A 23 15.20 9.03 13.51
N ASN A 24 16.27 8.71 12.78
CA ASN A 24 17.14 9.71 12.15
C ASN A 24 16.57 10.28 10.85
N GLU A 25 15.52 9.67 10.27
CA GLU A 25 14.90 10.11 9.02
C GLU A 25 13.84 11.19 9.29
N THR A 26 14.26 12.32 9.87
CA THR A 26 13.36 13.39 10.32
C THR A 26 12.52 13.99 9.21
N PHE A 27 12.95 13.88 7.95
CA PHE A 27 12.16 14.26 6.78
C PHE A 27 10.80 13.52 6.75
N CYS A 28 10.75 12.27 7.18
CA CYS A 28 9.54 11.46 7.14
C CYS A 28 8.51 11.81 8.22
N ASN A 29 8.86 12.66 9.19
CA ASN A 29 7.93 13.08 10.23
C ASN A 29 6.80 13.92 9.63
N GLY A 30 5.56 13.41 9.74
CA GLY A 30 4.37 14.01 9.13
C GLY A 30 4.18 13.70 7.64
N HIS A 31 5.08 12.93 7.02
CA HIS A 31 5.00 12.53 5.62
C HIS A 31 4.70 11.03 5.47
N VAL A 32 4.25 10.65 4.27
CA VAL A 32 4.18 9.23 3.89
C VAL A 32 5.50 8.89 3.21
N CYS A 33 6.28 8.04 3.86
CA CYS A 33 7.54 7.49 3.36
C CYS A 33 7.39 6.02 2.93
N HIS A 34 8.41 5.43 2.32
CA HIS A 34 8.42 4.00 1.98
C HIS A 34 8.17 3.17 3.24
N ALA A 35 7.37 2.11 3.12
CA ALA A 35 7.03 1.21 4.22
C ALA A 35 6.21 1.84 5.37
N THR A 36 5.70 3.07 5.23
CA THR A 36 4.81 3.71 6.23
C THR A 36 3.57 2.86 6.50
N GLU A 37 3.13 2.04 5.55
CA GLU A 37 1.95 1.19 5.70
C GLU A 37 2.19 -0.02 6.62
N LEU A 38 3.44 -0.42 6.86
CA LEU A 38 3.73 -1.67 7.59
C LEU A 38 3.22 -1.63 9.02
N PRO A 39 3.44 -0.58 9.83
CA PRO A 39 2.90 -0.51 11.18
C PRO A 39 1.37 -0.60 11.23
N TYR A 40 0.69 -0.06 10.20
CA TYR A 40 -0.77 -0.13 10.09
C TYR A 40 -1.25 -1.51 9.63
N THR A 41 -0.50 -2.16 8.74
CA THR A 41 -0.83 -3.50 8.22
C THR A 41 -0.67 -4.57 9.30
N PHE A 42 0.37 -4.45 10.14
CA PHE A 42 0.72 -5.44 11.17
C PHE A 42 0.30 -5.04 12.58
N GLU A 43 -0.40 -3.90 12.74
CA GLU A 43 -0.80 -3.35 14.05
C GLU A 43 0.39 -3.18 15.03
N SER A 44 1.63 -3.05 14.53
CA SER A 44 2.85 -3.16 15.33
C SER A 44 3.18 -1.93 16.17
N ALA A 45 2.46 -0.81 15.96
CA ALA A 45 2.60 0.43 16.70
C ALA A 45 1.27 0.86 17.38
N TRP A 46 0.43 -0.11 17.74
CA TRP A 46 -0.94 0.12 18.25
C TRP A 46 -1.04 1.16 19.39
N VAL A 47 -0.09 1.13 20.33
CA VAL A 47 -0.08 2.03 21.49
C VAL A 47 0.25 3.48 21.11
N ASN A 48 0.94 3.69 19.99
CA ASN A 48 1.32 5.00 19.48
C ASN A 48 0.30 5.57 18.48
N PHE A 49 -0.64 4.77 17.99
CA PHE A 49 -1.66 5.24 17.05
C PHE A 49 -2.70 6.15 17.72
N THR A 50 -3.01 7.24 17.02
CA THR A 50 -4.22 8.03 17.26
C THR A 50 -5.47 7.17 16.99
N ASP A 51 -6.64 7.63 17.40
CA ASP A 51 -7.89 6.91 17.09
C ASP A 51 -8.13 6.78 15.58
N THR A 52 -7.71 7.77 14.79
CA THR A 52 -7.71 7.67 13.32
C THR A 52 -6.72 6.62 12.83
N GLY A 53 -5.49 6.60 13.33
CA GLY A 53 -4.50 5.59 12.97
C GLY A 53 -4.97 4.17 13.29
N ARG A 54 -5.62 3.97 14.45
CA ARG A 54 -6.23 2.68 14.83
C ARG A 54 -7.34 2.26 13.87
N ARG A 55 -8.20 3.19 13.43
CA ARG A 55 -9.24 2.88 12.41
C ARG A 55 -8.62 2.47 11.07
N ILE A 56 -7.58 3.17 10.62
CA ILE A 56 -6.89 2.84 9.38
C ILE A 56 -6.22 1.46 9.48
N SER A 57 -5.55 1.18 10.60
CA SER A 57 -4.92 -0.12 10.88
C SER A 57 -5.95 -1.26 10.87
N ALA A 58 -7.08 -1.09 11.58
CA ALA A 58 -8.16 -2.07 11.60
C ALA A 58 -8.79 -2.30 10.21
N ASN A 59 -8.93 -1.25 9.40
CA ASN A 59 -9.39 -1.37 8.02
C ASN A 59 -8.38 -2.17 7.18
N MET A 60 -7.08 -1.87 7.28
CA MET A 60 -6.04 -2.63 6.59
C MET A 60 -6.09 -4.11 6.98
N ALA A 61 -6.09 -4.42 8.28
CA ALA A 61 -6.20 -5.79 8.77
C ALA A 61 -7.45 -6.50 8.21
N THR A 62 -8.60 -5.81 8.16
CA THR A 62 -9.84 -6.38 7.60
C THR A 62 -9.71 -6.69 6.12
N TYR A 63 -9.24 -5.75 5.29
CA TYR A 63 -9.10 -5.98 3.84
C TYR A 63 -8.05 -7.06 3.53
N TRP A 64 -6.90 -7.04 4.20
CA TRP A 64 -5.83 -8.02 4.00
C TRP A 64 -6.27 -9.42 4.43
N THR A 65 -6.95 -9.56 5.57
CA THR A 65 -7.44 -10.87 6.03
C THR A 65 -8.61 -11.40 5.20
N ASN A 66 -9.49 -10.53 4.71
CA ASN A 66 -10.53 -10.89 3.74
C ASN A 66 -9.91 -11.46 2.45
N PHE A 67 -8.93 -10.76 1.89
CA PHE A 67 -8.21 -11.20 0.70
C PHE A 67 -7.50 -12.54 0.93
N ALA A 68 -6.81 -12.70 2.07
CA ALA A 68 -6.14 -13.95 2.41
C ALA A 68 -7.13 -15.14 2.52
N LYS A 69 -8.35 -14.90 2.99
CA LYS A 69 -9.39 -15.94 3.14
C LYS A 69 -10.07 -16.32 1.83
N THR A 70 -10.33 -15.35 0.95
CA THR A 70 -11.28 -15.54 -0.18
C THR A 70 -10.80 -15.04 -1.53
N GLN A 71 -9.62 -14.41 -1.60
CA GLN A 71 -9.13 -13.67 -2.76
C GLN A 71 -10.01 -12.47 -3.16
N ASP A 72 -10.98 -12.09 -2.31
CA ASP A 72 -11.77 -10.88 -2.43
C ASP A 72 -11.61 -10.05 -1.13
N PRO A 73 -11.01 -8.86 -1.17
CA PRO A 73 -10.79 -8.04 0.02
C PRO A 73 -12.11 -7.53 0.63
N ASN A 74 -13.24 -7.67 -0.08
CA ASN A 74 -14.55 -7.24 0.38
C ASN A 74 -15.31 -8.32 1.19
N LEU A 75 -14.77 -9.54 1.28
CA LEU A 75 -15.44 -10.69 1.89
C LEU A 75 -14.48 -11.55 2.73
N PRO A 76 -14.95 -12.19 3.81
CA PRO A 76 -16.35 -12.26 4.26
C PRO A 76 -16.76 -11.13 5.22
N THR A 77 -15.78 -10.45 5.82
CA THR A 77 -16.04 -9.41 6.81
C THR A 77 -16.47 -8.12 6.12
N LYS A 78 -17.51 -7.44 6.63
CA LYS A 78 -17.97 -6.17 6.06
C LYS A 78 -16.86 -5.12 6.10
N VAL A 79 -16.73 -4.38 5.00
CA VAL A 79 -15.77 -3.30 4.82
C VAL A 79 -16.51 -1.97 4.64
N PRO A 80 -15.90 -0.83 5.02
CA PRO A 80 -16.56 0.48 4.98
C PRO A 80 -16.86 0.95 3.54
N ILE A 81 -15.98 0.65 2.58
CA ILE A 81 -16.19 0.89 1.16
C ILE A 81 -15.77 -0.33 0.34
N VAL A 82 -16.39 -0.54 -0.83
CA VAL A 82 -16.03 -1.65 -1.70
C VAL A 82 -14.71 -1.32 -2.40
N TRP A 83 -13.69 -2.15 -2.23
CA TRP A 83 -12.43 -2.10 -2.96
C TRP A 83 -12.64 -2.68 -4.37
N PRO A 84 -12.61 -1.85 -5.43
CA PRO A 84 -12.85 -2.31 -6.79
C PRO A 84 -11.74 -3.24 -7.27
N LYS A 85 -12.13 -4.24 -8.07
CA LYS A 85 -11.17 -5.02 -8.85
C LYS A 85 -10.49 -4.07 -9.84
N ALA A 86 -9.17 -4.20 -9.99
CA ALA A 86 -8.42 -3.41 -10.94
C ALA A 86 -8.91 -3.73 -12.36
N THR A 87 -9.52 -2.73 -12.98
CA THR A 87 -9.95 -2.73 -14.38
C THR A 87 -9.06 -1.81 -15.20
N ASN A 88 -9.39 -1.62 -16.48
CA ASN A 88 -8.70 -0.65 -17.33
C ASN A 88 -8.92 0.81 -16.88
N ASN A 89 -9.84 1.06 -15.94
CA ASN A 89 -10.10 2.39 -15.40
C ASN A 89 -9.12 2.81 -14.30
N GLU A 90 -8.18 1.92 -13.93
CA GLU A 90 -7.12 2.20 -12.94
C GLU A 90 -7.66 2.70 -11.60
N GLU A 91 -8.81 2.15 -11.17
CA GLU A 91 -9.36 2.43 -9.85
C GLU A 91 -8.55 1.73 -8.76
N TYR A 92 -8.33 2.43 -7.66
CA TYR A 92 -7.62 1.91 -6.50
C TYR A 92 -8.24 2.41 -5.19
N LEU A 93 -8.04 1.63 -4.13
CA LEU A 93 -8.38 2.04 -2.77
C LEU A 93 -7.30 2.98 -2.23
N TYR A 94 -7.67 4.18 -1.81
CA TYR A 94 -6.76 5.11 -1.14
C TYR A 94 -6.95 4.99 0.37
N PHE A 95 -5.95 4.40 1.05
CA PHE A 95 -5.90 4.31 2.50
C PHE A 95 -5.53 5.66 3.09
N GLN A 96 -6.58 6.43 3.40
CA GLN A 96 -6.54 7.74 4.03
C GLN A 96 -7.72 7.88 5.01
N ASP A 97 -7.79 8.97 5.75
CA ASP A 97 -8.99 9.39 6.48
C ASP A 97 -9.65 10.60 5.79
N PRO A 98 -10.86 10.46 5.20
CA PRO A 98 -11.61 9.22 5.02
C PRO A 98 -11.04 8.33 3.90
N LEU A 99 -11.38 7.02 3.95
CA LEU A 99 -11.10 6.07 2.87
C LEU A 99 -11.80 6.52 1.58
N GLN A 100 -11.11 6.38 0.44
CA GLN A 100 -11.60 6.86 -0.85
C GLN A 100 -11.32 5.85 -1.97
N ILE A 101 -12.20 5.82 -2.98
CA ILE A 101 -11.89 5.20 -4.27
C ILE A 101 -11.46 6.30 -5.21
N LEU A 102 -10.23 6.21 -5.67
CA LEU A 102 -9.67 7.13 -6.66
C LEU A 102 -9.45 6.36 -7.97
N HIS A 103 -9.38 7.10 -9.07
CA HIS A 103 -9.19 6.56 -10.41
C HIS A 103 -8.00 7.23 -11.05
N ARG A 104 -7.39 6.56 -12.05
CA ARG A 104 -6.25 7.06 -12.83
C ARG A 104 -5.14 7.53 -11.90
N LEU A 105 -4.14 6.69 -11.69
CA LEU A 105 -2.87 7.17 -11.14
C LEU A 105 -2.38 8.24 -12.12
N SER A 106 -2.63 9.53 -11.80
CA SER A 106 -2.40 10.57 -12.79
C SER A 106 -0.94 10.51 -13.18
N LYS A 107 -0.58 10.77 -14.44
CA LYS A 107 0.83 10.90 -14.78
C LYS A 107 1.52 11.95 -13.92
N ASN A 108 0.82 12.84 -13.22
CA ASN A 108 1.45 13.70 -12.22
C ASN A 108 1.59 13.00 -10.86
N GLN A 109 0.75 12.04 -10.49
CA GLN A 109 0.98 11.14 -9.34
C GLN A 109 2.03 10.06 -9.64
N LEU A 110 2.23 9.68 -10.91
CA LEU A 110 3.30 8.78 -11.39
C LEU A 110 4.60 9.54 -11.75
N ALA A 111 4.52 10.75 -12.35
CA ALA A 111 5.65 11.61 -12.74
C ALA A 111 6.07 12.60 -11.65
N LEU A 112 5.37 12.61 -10.52
CA LEU A 112 6.02 12.91 -9.24
C LEU A 112 7.00 11.79 -8.82
N GLY A 113 7.30 10.79 -9.67
CA GLY A 113 8.42 9.87 -9.44
C GLY A 113 8.92 9.04 -10.63
N THR A 114 8.89 9.57 -11.87
CA THR A 114 9.49 8.89 -13.04
C THR A 114 10.54 9.71 -13.79
N THR A 115 11.10 10.76 -13.20
CA THR A 115 12.20 11.54 -13.82
C THR A 115 13.46 11.57 -12.96
N GLN A 116 13.98 10.42 -12.55
CA GLN A 116 15.44 10.22 -12.53
C GLN A 116 15.76 8.73 -12.36
N ILE A 117 16.26 8.11 -13.43
CA ILE A 117 17.02 6.87 -13.32
C ILE A 117 18.45 7.34 -13.07
N ASP A 118 18.81 7.49 -11.80
CA ASP A 118 20.22 7.57 -11.40
C ASP A 118 20.75 6.13 -11.38
N ASN A 119 21.79 5.91 -12.18
CA ASN A 119 22.50 4.64 -12.28
C ASN A 119 23.73 4.69 -11.37
N THR A 120 23.57 4.80 -10.05
CA THR A 120 24.71 4.64 -9.15
C THR A 120 24.40 3.86 -7.87
N ASN A 121 24.81 2.58 -7.91
CA ASN A 121 25.37 1.75 -6.84
C ASN A 121 24.47 0.65 -6.23
N PRO A 122 24.81 -0.65 -6.39
CA PRO A 122 24.03 -1.77 -5.88
C PRO A 122 24.64 -2.31 -4.58
N SER A 123 23.92 -2.24 -3.46
CA SER A 123 24.02 -3.27 -2.42
C SER A 123 22.97 -3.05 -1.35
N HIS A 124 22.00 -3.97 -1.25
CA HIS A 124 21.56 -4.51 0.04
C HIS A 124 20.71 -5.75 -0.25
N SER A 125 21.29 -6.93 0.02
CA SER A 125 20.57 -8.19 0.06
C SER A 125 19.79 -8.28 1.37
N GLN A 126 18.48 -8.56 1.27
CA GLN A 126 17.66 -8.98 2.41
C GLN A 126 17.21 -10.44 2.18
N PRO A 127 17.17 -11.26 3.25
CA PRO A 127 16.99 -12.70 3.17
C PRO A 127 15.53 -13.11 2.98
N SER A 128 15.35 -14.34 2.52
CA SER A 128 14.12 -15.03 2.17
C SER A 128 13.18 -15.28 3.37
N ASP A 129 11.89 -14.95 3.25
CA ASP A 129 10.78 -15.92 3.16
C ASP A 129 9.38 -15.23 3.13
N ILE A 130 8.41 -15.93 2.49
CA ILE A 130 7.04 -15.56 2.05
C ILE A 130 6.96 -14.88 0.67
N ASN A 131 6.70 -15.68 -0.36
CA ASN A 131 6.40 -15.24 -1.72
C ASN A 131 4.91 -14.86 -1.86
N ILE A 132 4.53 -13.71 -1.30
CA ILE A 132 3.47 -12.90 -1.91
C ILE A 132 4.20 -12.05 -2.95
N GLU A 133 3.83 -12.14 -4.23
CA GLU A 133 4.43 -11.29 -5.27
C GLU A 133 3.95 -9.85 -5.07
N LEU A 134 4.59 -9.14 -4.14
CA LEU A 134 4.39 -7.74 -3.85
C LEU A 134 5.12 -6.93 -4.92
N ASN A 135 4.48 -6.70 -6.04
CA ASN A 135 4.97 -5.70 -6.98
C ASN A 135 4.72 -4.31 -6.37
N SER A 136 5.74 -3.74 -5.73
CA SER A 136 5.78 -2.31 -5.36
C SER A 136 6.39 -1.50 -6.48
N ILE A 137 5.68 -0.44 -6.90
CA ILE A 137 6.31 0.65 -7.64
C ILE A 137 6.69 1.70 -6.59
N ILE A 138 7.99 1.94 -6.45
CA ILE A 138 8.54 2.98 -5.57
C ILE A 138 8.59 4.27 -6.38
N SER A 139 7.96 5.34 -5.88
CA SER A 139 7.99 6.69 -6.47
C SER A 139 8.66 7.62 -5.47
N HIS A 140 9.84 8.14 -5.81
CA HIS A 140 10.57 9.14 -5.01
C HIS A 140 10.31 10.56 -5.56
N ASN A 141 9.88 11.47 -4.70
CA ASN A 141 10.15 12.90 -4.80
C ASN A 141 10.34 13.49 -3.39
N ASP A 142 10.99 14.66 -3.33
CA ASP A 142 11.40 15.36 -2.10
C ASP A 142 10.24 15.81 -1.18
N GLU A 143 9.00 15.38 -1.41
CA GLU A 143 7.85 15.79 -0.57
C GLU A 143 6.81 14.68 -0.29
N THR A 144 6.75 13.55 -1.03
CA THR A 144 5.77 12.47 -0.77
C THR A 144 6.16 11.11 -1.38
N MET A 145 6.38 10.05 -0.57
CA MET A 145 6.42 8.69 -1.11
C MET A 145 5.04 8.06 -1.15
N VAL A 146 4.69 7.51 -2.30
CA VAL A 146 3.41 6.84 -2.54
C VAL A 146 3.66 5.34 -2.67
N VAL A 147 3.13 4.55 -1.74
CA VAL A 147 3.25 3.08 -1.81
C VAL A 147 2.09 2.52 -2.62
N ILE A 148 2.39 2.07 -3.85
CA ILE A 148 1.45 1.34 -4.70
C ILE A 148 1.74 -0.14 -4.56
N ARG A 149 0.76 -0.93 -4.13
CA ARG A 149 0.87 -2.40 -4.17
C ARG A 149 -0.26 -3.03 -4.95
N LYS A 150 0.10 -4.04 -5.74
CA LYS A 150 -0.80 -4.90 -6.47
C LYS A 150 -0.85 -6.27 -5.79
N MET A 151 -2.03 -6.71 -5.40
CA MET A 151 -2.25 -8.08 -4.90
C MET A 151 -2.57 -9.00 -6.08
N ASN A 152 -1.70 -10.00 -6.33
CA ASN A 152 -2.01 -11.15 -7.16
C ASN A 152 -1.62 -12.44 -6.40
N LEU A 153 -2.39 -13.51 -6.55
CA LEU A 153 -1.98 -14.85 -6.15
C LEU A 153 -1.56 -15.63 -7.39
N ILE A 154 -0.29 -16.04 -7.47
CA ILE A 154 0.19 -17.02 -8.45
C ILE A 154 0.13 -18.40 -7.77
N ILE A 155 -0.71 -19.30 -8.26
CA ILE A 155 -0.71 -20.71 -7.87
C ILE A 155 0.13 -21.44 -8.93
N PHE A 156 1.24 -22.06 -8.52
CA PHE A 156 2.05 -22.94 -9.36
C PHE A 156 1.39 -24.31 -9.55
#